data_AF-A0A317YN97-F1
#
_entry.id   AF-A0A317YN97-F1
#
_cell.length_a   1.000
_cell.length_b   1.000
_cell.length_c   1.000
_cell.angle_alpha   90.00
_cell.angle_beta   90.00
_cell.angle_gamma   90.00
#
_symmetry.space_group_name_H-M   'P 1'
#
loop_
_entity.id
_entity.type
_entity.pdbx_description
1 polymer ?
#
loop_
_entity_poly.entity_id
_entity_poly.type
_entity_poly.pdbx_seq_one_letter_code
_entity_poly.pdbx_strand_id
1 'polypeptide(L)'
;MKFIVIKIGGSTLSDMHPSIINNIKHLRSNNIYPIIVHGGGPFINEALSNQQIEPHFVNGLRVTDKATMTITKHTLIADVNT
;
A
#
# COMPACT_ATOMS: atom_id res chain seq x y z
N MET A 1 18.37 -4.21 -19.82
CA MET A 1 17.48 -3.55 -18.82
C MET A 1 16.69 -4.64 -18.10
N LYS A 2 16.83 -4.76 -16.78
CA LYS A 2 16.15 -5.81 -16.00
C LYS A 2 15.13 -5.18 -15.06
N PHE A 3 13.86 -5.49 -15.24
CA PHE A 3 12.80 -5.05 -14.34
C PHE A 3 12.57 -6.07 -13.24
N ILE A 4 12.22 -5.59 -12.04
CA ILE A 4 11.70 -6.42 -10.95
C ILE A 4 10.46 -5.74 -10.39
N VAL A 5 9.35 -6.46 -10.28
CA VAL A 5 8.14 -5.97 -9.64
C VAL A 5 8.16 -6.41 -8.18
N ILE A 6 8.06 -5.45 -7.26
CA ILE A 6 8.10 -5.69 -5.82
C ILE A 6 6.75 -5.28 -5.23
N LYS A 7 6.00 -6.25 -4.69
CA LYS A 7 4.80 -5.97 -3.92
C LYS A 7 5.16 -5.69 -2.47
N ILE A 8 4.94 -4.46 -2.01
CA ILE A 8 5.05 -4.10 -0.59
C ILE A 8 3.66 -4.16 0.03
N GLY A 9 3.51 -4.98 1.09
CA GLY A 9 2.24 -5.13 1.82
C GLY A 9 1.89 -3.89 2.63
N GLY A 10 0.60 -3.64 2.86
CA GLY A 10 0.16 -2.47 3.64
C GLY A 10 0.72 -2.47 5.07
N SER A 11 0.79 -3.63 5.72
CA SER A 11 1.41 -3.78 7.05
C SER A 11 2.93 -3.54 7.04
N THR A 12 3.60 -3.87 5.94
CA THR A 12 5.03 -3.57 5.77
C THR A 12 5.27 -2.07 5.54
N LEU A 13 4.32 -1.38 4.91
CA LEU A 13 4.39 0.07 4.72
C LEU A 13 4.20 0.82 6.04
N SER A 14 3.29 0.36 6.92
CA SER A 14 3.06 1.01 8.22
C SER A 14 4.25 0.90 9.17
N ASP A 15 5.11 -0.11 9.00
CA ASP A 15 6.31 -0.35 9.81
C ASP A 15 7.55 -0.49 8.92
N MET A 16 7.71 0.44 7.96
CA MET A 16 8.75 0.32 6.96
C MET A 16 10.15 0.50 7.57
N HIS A 17 10.94 -0.58 7.56
CA HIS A 17 12.33 -0.50 7.96
C HIS A 17 13.17 0.27 6.91
N PRO A 18 14.05 1.21 7.31
CA PRO A 18 14.85 2.04 6.38
C PRO A 18 15.69 1.24 5.37
N SER A 19 16.04 -0.01 5.70
CA SER A 19 16.79 -0.89 4.81
C SER A 19 16.04 -1.21 3.51
N ILE A 20 14.70 -1.21 3.50
CA ILE A 20 13.91 -1.49 2.29
C ILE A 20 14.20 -0.43 1.22
N ILE A 21 14.23 0.84 1.60
CA ILE A 21 14.56 1.96 0.71
C ILE A 21 16.01 1.85 0.22
N ASN A 22 16.94 1.50 1.11
CA ASN A 22 18.34 1.33 0.73
C ASN A 22 18.54 0.17 -0.26
N ASN A 23 17.81 -0.93 -0.09
CA ASN A 23 17.84 -2.06 -1.02
C ASN A 23 17.27 -1.67 -2.39
N ILE A 24 16.17 -0.92 -2.44
CA ILE A 24 15.59 -0.41 -3.69
C ILE A 24 16.59 0.51 -4.42
N LYS A 25 17.28 1.41 -3.69
CA LYS A 25 18.35 2.25 -4.24
C LYS A 25 19.50 1.41 -4.79
N HIS A 26 19.90 0.37 -4.06
CA HIS A 26 20.96 -0.55 -4.48
C HIS A 26 20.59 -1.32 -5.75
N LEU A 27 19.34 -1.75 -5.91
CA LEU A 27 18.87 -2.37 -7.16
C LEU A 27 19.03 -1.40 -8.34
N ARG A 28 18.58 -0.16 -8.17
CA ARG A 28 18.71 0.88 -9.21
C ARG A 28 20.16 1.16 -9.59
N SER A 29 21.07 1.25 -8.61
CA SER A 29 22.50 1.45 -8.88
C SER A 29 23.16 0.30 -9.64
N ASN A 30 22.56 -0.89 -9.62
CA ASN A 30 23.02 -2.08 -10.35
C ASN A 30 22.24 -2.32 -11.67
N ASN A 31 21.63 -1.29 -12.26
CA ASN A 31 20.85 -1.37 -13.51
C ASN A 31 19.67 -2.36 -13.44
N ILE A 32 19.14 -2.60 -12.24
CA ILE A 32 17.86 -3.27 -12.01
C ILE A 32 16.83 -2.20 -11.71
N TYR A 33 15.70 -2.25 -12.39
CA TYR A 33 14.67 -1.21 -12.34
C TYR A 33 13.47 -1.73 -11.54
N PRO A 34 13.43 -1.47 -10.23
CA PRO A 34 12.32 -1.90 -9.39
C PRO A 34 11.06 -1.11 -9.72
N ILE A 35 9.95 -1.82 -9.89
CA ILE A 35 8.59 -1.29 -9.98
C ILE A 35 7.90 -1.68 -8.68
N ILE A 36 7.53 -0.69 -7.88
CA ILE A 36 6.87 -0.92 -6.59
C ILE A 36 5.36 -0.97 -6.82
N VAL A 37 4.74 -2.05 -6.36
CA VAL A 37 3.29 -2.19 -6.23
C VAL A 37 2.99 -2.19 -4.75
N HIS A 38 1.94 -1.50 -4.32
CA HIS A 38 1.60 -1.44 -2.91
C HIS A 38 0.12 -1.74 -2.67
N GLY A 39 -0.23 -1.97 -1.41
CA GLY A 39 -1.60 -1.88 -0.93
C GLY A 39 -1.64 -0.85 0.18
N GLY A 40 -2.60 -0.96 1.09
CA GLY A 40 -2.70 -0.02 2.21
C GLY A 40 -3.73 -0.43 3.24
N GLY A 41 -3.92 -1.75 3.46
CA GLY A 41 -4.96 -2.28 4.33
C GLY A 41 -5.08 -1.58 5.69
N PRO A 42 -3.98 -1.43 6.46
CA PRO A 42 -3.99 -0.69 7.72
C PRO A 42 -4.44 0.77 7.58
N PHE A 43 -3.86 1.52 6.62
CA PHE A 43 -4.22 2.91 6.35
C PHE A 43 -5.69 3.08 5.95
N ILE A 44 -6.23 2.16 5.15
CA ILE A 44 -7.65 2.17 4.78
C ILE A 44 -8.52 1.90 6.01
N ASN A 45 -8.15 0.96 6.88
CA ASN A 45 -8.91 0.69 8.09
C ASN A 45 -8.96 1.91 9.01
N GLU A 46 -7.83 2.59 9.17
CA GLU A 46 -7.73 3.83 9.94
C GLU A 46 -8.62 4.93 9.34
N ALA A 47 -8.53 5.15 8.02
CA ALA A 47 -9.33 6.15 7.33
C ALA A 47 -10.85 5.87 7.43
N LEU A 48 -11.26 4.61 7.35
CA LEU A 48 -12.66 4.20 7.53
C LEU A 48 -13.11 4.42 8.99
N SER A 49 -12.29 4.03 9.96
CA SER A 49 -12.57 4.23 11.39
C SER A 49 -12.76 5.70 11.74
N ASN A 50 -11.96 6.59 11.14
CA ASN A 50 -12.09 8.04 11.33
C ASN A 50 -13.41 8.61 10.79
N GLN A 51 -14.06 7.90 9.87
CA GLN A 51 -15.38 8.23 9.33
C GLN A 51 -16.50 7.38 9.96
N GLN A 52 -16.21 6.66 11.05
CA GLN A 52 -17.15 5.77 11.75
C GLN A 52 -17.73 4.66 10.85
N ILE A 53 -16.94 4.21 9.86
CA ILE A 53 -17.28 3.10 8.98
C ILE A 53 -16.49 1.88 9.44
N GLU A 54 -17.18 0.81 9.81
CA GLU A 54 -16.55 -0.43 10.24
C GLU A 54 -15.99 -1.21 9.03
N PRO A 55 -14.70 -1.62 9.07
CA PRO A 55 -14.12 -2.47 8.03
C PRO A 55 -14.77 -3.85 7.98
N HIS A 56 -15.35 -4.21 6.82
CA HIS A 56 -15.92 -5.54 6.58
C HIS A 56 -15.08 -6.37 5.61
N PHE A 57 -14.90 -7.65 5.92
CA PHE A 57 -14.12 -8.58 5.11
C PHE A 57 -14.86 -9.91 4.90
N VAL A 58 -14.72 -10.48 3.71
CA VAL A 58 -15.20 -11.82 3.35
C VAL A 58 -14.07 -12.56 2.65
N ASN A 59 -13.66 -13.71 3.18
CA ASN A 59 -12.58 -14.54 2.62
C ASN A 59 -11.26 -13.76 2.41
N GLY A 60 -10.93 -12.85 3.33
CA GLY A 60 -9.73 -12.02 3.24
C GLY A 60 -9.83 -10.83 2.26
N LEU A 61 -10.95 -10.64 1.58
CA LEU A 61 -11.21 -9.50 0.70
C LEU A 61 -12.10 -8.48 1.41
N ARG A 62 -11.75 -7.19 1.28
CA ARG A 62 -12.56 -6.10 1.83
C ARG A 62 -13.86 -5.96 1.05
N VAL A 63 -14.99 -6.02 1.74
CA VAL A 63 -16.28 -5.62 1.17
C VAL A 63 -16.22 -4.11 0.96
N THR A 64 -16.35 -3.69 -0.30
CA THR A 64 -16.10 -2.30 -0.70
C THR A 64 -17.34 -1.73 -1.39
N ASP A 65 -18.19 -1.08 -0.62
CA ASP A 65 -19.33 -0.31 -1.14
C ASP A 65 -18.89 1.06 -1.68
N LYS A 66 -19.84 1.92 -2.05
CA LYS A 66 -19.55 3.23 -2.67
C LYS A 66 -18.78 4.17 -1.72
N ALA A 67 -19.15 4.21 -0.45
CA ALA A 67 -18.47 5.05 0.55
C ALA A 67 -17.05 4.52 0.80
N THR A 68 -16.93 3.21 1.04
CA THR A 68 -15.66 2.52 1.26
C THR A 68 -14.72 2.68 0.07
N MET A 69 -15.24 2.60 -1.16
CA MET A 69 -14.45 2.79 -2.39
C MET A 69 -13.86 4.20 -2.48
N THR A 70 -14.64 5.22 -2.11
CA THR A 70 -14.20 6.62 -2.18
C THR A 70 -13.03 6.84 -1.23
N ILE A 71 -13.17 6.38 0.02
CA ILE A 71 -12.13 6.47 1.04
C ILE A 71 -10.91 5.65 0.62
N THR A 72 -11.11 4.39 0.21
CA THR A 72 -10.03 3.49 -0.23
C THR A 72 -9.20 4.10 -1.37
N LYS A 73 -9.84 4.70 -2.37
CA LYS A 73 -9.14 5.36 -3.48
C LYS A 73 -8.31 6.53 -3.00
N HIS A 74 -8.90 7.42 -2.20
CA HIS A 74 -8.18 8.56 -1.66
C HIS A 74 -6.97 8.11 -0.85
N THR A 75 -7.16 7.18 0.09
CA THR A 75 -6.08 6.66 0.93
C THR A 75 -4.96 6.02 0.12
N LEU A 76 -5.29 5.17 -0.86
CA LEU A 76 -4.24 4.51 -1.65
C LEU A 76 -3.50 5.46 -2.59
N ILE A 77 -4.19 6.42 -3.21
CA ILE A 77 -3.61 7.29 -4.24
C ILE A 77 -2.94 8.53 -3.64
N ALA A 78 -3.59 9.15 -2.65
CA ALA A 78 -3.17 10.46 -2.13
C ALA A 78 -2.38 10.35 -0.82
N ASP A 79 -2.67 9.37 0.03
CA ASP A 79 -2.00 9.27 1.34
C ASP A 79 -0.79 8.31 1.29
N VAL A 80 -0.98 7.11 0.72
CA VAL A 80 0.06 6.08 0.68
C VAL A 80 1.02 6.27 -0.49
N ASN A 81 0.52 6.66 -1.67
CA ASN A 81 1.31 6.83 -2.88
C ASN A 81 1.73 8.29 -3.08
N THR A 82 2.69 8.74 -2.27
CA THR A 82 3.23 10.11 -2.28
C THR A 82 4.72 10.19 -2.63
#